data_AF-A0A8S3U550-F1
#
_entry.id   AF-A0A8S3U550-F1
#
_cell.length_a   1.000
_cell.length_b   1.000
_cell.length_c   1.000
_cell.angle_alpha   90.00
_cell.angle_beta   90.00
_cell.angle_gamma   90.00
#
_symmetry.space_group_name_H-M   'P 1'
#
loop_
_entity.id
_entity.type
_entity.pdbx_description
1 polymer ?
#
loop_
_entity_poly.entity_id
_entity_poly.type
_entity_poly.pdbx_seq_one_letter_code
_entity_poly.pdbx_strand_id
1 'polypeptide(L)'
;MIMKICTESKLIEAQDFQKDKTSGKLTLKRVHCTKSDVCLPISILLSEGARVMLIKNEDTADGLVNGVMGTVISIKDFSPNSLPSTIYIHFDNERVGRNAKVQKIISGKRCVGLKPSSEDIPLSNCVRKQFPLKLAWACTIHKVQGLTVEECVVDLNKCFYIWLKHRLPL
;
A
#
# COMPACT_ATOMS: atom_id res chain seq x y z
N MET A 1 11.20 -14.29 -16.42
CA MET A 1 10.85 -15.49 -15.62
C MET A 1 10.20 -15.02 -14.32
N ILE A 2 8.87 -14.75 -14.31
CA ILE A 2 8.15 -14.10 -13.18
C ILE A 2 7.47 -15.16 -12.29
N MET A 3 8.19 -16.21 -11.92
CA MET A 3 7.65 -17.23 -11.01
C MET A 3 8.70 -17.56 -9.95
N LYS A 4 8.98 -16.59 -9.07
CA LYS A 4 9.46 -16.94 -7.72
C LYS A 4 8.23 -17.20 -6.87
N ILE A 5 8.18 -18.42 -6.34
CA ILE A 5 7.13 -18.98 -5.49
C ILE A 5 6.75 -17.93 -4.43
N CYS A 6 5.50 -17.49 -4.47
CA CYS A 6 4.95 -16.59 -3.47
C CYS A 6 4.99 -17.35 -2.13
N THR A 7 5.75 -16.84 -1.16
CA THR A 7 5.63 -17.24 0.24
C THR A 7 4.19 -17.01 0.70
N GLU A 8 3.73 -17.78 1.70
CA GLU A 8 2.35 -17.76 2.20
C GLU A 8 1.76 -16.35 2.27
N SER A 9 0.77 -16.08 1.41
CA SER A 9 0.09 -14.80 1.35
C SER A 9 -0.81 -14.62 2.57
N LYS A 10 -0.68 -13.47 3.24
CA LYS A 10 -1.41 -13.10 4.44
C LYS A 10 -2.46 -12.06 4.07
N LEU A 11 -3.73 -12.41 4.26
CA LEU A 11 -4.84 -11.47 4.13
C LEU A 11 -4.98 -10.68 5.43
N ILE A 12 -4.84 -9.36 5.34
CA ILE A 12 -4.96 -8.45 6.47
C ILE A 12 -6.25 -7.64 6.28
N GLU A 13 -7.27 -7.95 7.08
CA GLU A 13 -8.53 -7.23 7.08
C GLU A 13 -8.45 -5.95 7.94
N ALA A 14 -9.14 -4.90 7.50
CA ALA A 14 -9.25 -3.67 8.27
C ALA A 14 -10.08 -3.88 9.53
N GLN A 15 -9.91 -3.00 10.51
CA GLN A 15 -10.78 -2.95 11.69
C GLN A 15 -11.60 -1.66 11.66
N ASP A 16 -12.91 -1.80 11.53
CA ASP A 16 -13.84 -0.67 11.50
C ASP A 16 -14.48 -0.51 12.88
N PHE A 17 -14.42 0.70 13.44
CA PHE A 17 -14.95 1.02 14.76
C PHE A 17 -16.11 2.01 14.63
N GLN A 18 -17.22 1.76 15.31
CA GLN A 18 -18.28 2.75 15.47
C GLN A 18 -17.89 3.73 16.57
N LYS A 19 -17.97 5.03 16.26
CA LYS A 19 -17.77 6.12 17.20
C LYS A 19 -19.12 6.50 17.81
N ASP A 20 -19.23 6.33 19.12
CA ASP A 20 -20.37 6.84 19.88
C ASP A 20 -20.28 8.38 19.96
N LYS A 21 -21.37 9.05 19.57
CA LYS A 21 -21.44 10.52 19.50
C LYS A 21 -21.36 11.18 20.88
N THR A 22 -21.78 10.47 21.92
CA THR A 22 -21.94 11.05 23.26
C THR A 22 -20.74 10.76 24.15
N SER A 23 -20.20 9.53 24.08
CA SER A 23 -19.07 9.10 24.93
C SER A 23 -17.71 9.16 24.25
N GLY A 24 -17.66 9.33 22.91
CA GLY A 24 -16.44 9.20 22.11
C GLY A 24 -15.88 7.77 22.08
N LYS A 25 -16.55 6.80 22.71
CA LYS A 25 -16.11 5.41 22.79
C LYS A 25 -16.14 4.76 21.40
N LEU A 26 -15.09 4.00 21.10
CA LEU A 26 -14.96 3.22 19.87
C LEU A 26 -15.37 1.77 20.14
N THR A 27 -16.31 1.24 19.36
CA THR A 27 -16.74 -0.16 19.42
C THR A 27 -16.49 -0.86 18.09
N LEU A 28 -15.84 -2.03 18.11
CA LEU A 28 -15.51 -2.77 16.88
C LEU A 28 -16.79 -3.24 16.17
N LYS A 29 -16.90 -2.97 14.88
CA LYS A 29 -17.98 -3.48 14.02
C LYS A 29 -17.59 -4.81 13.41
N ARG A 30 -18.57 -5.70 13.26
CA ARG A 30 -18.40 -6.98 12.53
C ARG A 30 -18.49 -6.83 11.01
N VAL A 31 -19.03 -5.71 10.53
CA VAL A 31 -19.25 -5.44 9.11
C VAL A 31 -18.62 -4.11 8.75
N HIS A 32 -17.87 -4.08 7.65
CA HIS A 32 -17.19 -2.89 7.16
C HIS A 32 -18.18 -1.79 6.73
N CYS A 33 -17.78 -0.56 7.01
CA CYS A 33 -18.47 0.64 6.54
C CYS A 33 -18.26 0.78 5.01
N THR A 34 -19.35 0.78 4.24
CA THR A 34 -19.37 0.55 2.78
C THR A 34 -19.15 1.78 1.89
N LYS A 35 -18.61 2.89 2.42
CA LYS A 35 -18.37 4.09 1.59
C LYS A 35 -17.03 4.03 0.86
N SER A 36 -17.07 4.51 -0.39
CA SER A 36 -16.01 4.43 -1.41
C SER A 36 -14.86 5.43 -1.24
N ASP A 37 -15.08 6.55 -0.56
CA ASP A 37 -14.10 7.65 -0.48
C ASP A 37 -13.23 7.58 0.79
N VAL A 38 -12.63 6.41 1.03
CA VAL A 38 -11.73 6.18 2.17
C VAL A 38 -10.36 5.77 1.62
N CYS A 39 -9.29 6.40 2.06
CA CYS A 39 -7.93 6.07 1.59
C CYS A 39 -7.50 4.68 2.06
N LEU A 40 -7.89 4.28 3.26
CA LEU A 40 -7.54 2.99 3.83
C LEU A 40 -8.39 1.84 3.25
N PRO A 41 -7.75 0.79 2.68
CA PRO A 41 -8.45 -0.32 2.05
C PRO A 41 -9.16 -1.21 3.07
N ILE A 42 -10.20 -1.90 2.63
CA ILE A 42 -10.96 -2.85 3.45
C ILE A 42 -10.11 -4.09 3.79
N SER A 43 -9.30 -4.55 2.85
CA SER A 43 -8.36 -5.64 3.06
C SER A 43 -7.12 -5.46 2.18
N ILE A 44 -6.00 -6.02 2.62
CA ILE A 44 -4.75 -6.02 1.86
C ILE A 44 -4.19 -7.44 1.89
N LEU A 45 -3.91 -8.01 0.73
CA LEU A 45 -3.18 -9.26 0.61
C LEU A 45 -1.69 -8.95 0.50
N LEU A 46 -0.88 -9.40 1.46
CA LEU A 46 0.57 -9.17 1.48
C LEU A 46 1.33 -10.47 1.70
N SER A 47 2.50 -10.56 1.08
CA SER A 47 3.51 -11.58 1.36
C SER A 47 4.87 -10.91 1.56
N GLU A 48 5.80 -11.61 2.20
CA GLU A 48 7.19 -11.14 2.25
C GLU A 48 7.76 -11.15 0.82
N GLY A 49 8.42 -10.06 0.44
CA GLY A 49 8.84 -9.80 -0.94
C GLY A 49 7.81 -9.06 -1.80
N ALA A 50 6.60 -8.82 -1.31
CA ALA A 50 5.60 -8.06 -2.07
C ALA A 50 6.04 -6.60 -2.27
N ARG A 51 5.88 -6.10 -3.51
CA ARG A 51 5.99 -4.67 -3.84
C ARG A 51 4.78 -3.92 -3.32
N VAL A 52 5.01 -2.85 -2.58
CA VAL A 52 3.95 -2.02 -1.97
C VAL A 52 4.21 -0.55 -2.19
N MET A 53 3.13 0.23 -2.17
CA MET A 53 3.15 1.68 -2.25
C MET A 53 2.38 2.26 -1.07
N LEU A 54 2.94 3.30 -0.46
CA LEU A 54 2.25 4.08 0.57
C LEU A 54 1.15 4.92 -0.09
N ILE A 55 -0.06 4.91 0.47
CA ILE A 55 -1.23 5.62 -0.11
C ILE A 55 -1.66 6.84 0.71
N LYS A 56 -0.99 7.10 1.83
CA LYS A 56 -1.27 8.21 2.75
C LYS A 56 0.05 8.83 3.20
N ASN A 57 0.03 10.11 3.54
CA ASN A 57 1.18 10.76 4.17
C ASN A 57 1.23 10.33 5.64
N GLU A 58 2.32 9.69 6.04
CA GLU A 58 2.55 9.27 7.43
C GLU A 58 3.54 10.22 8.13
N ASP A 59 4.64 10.56 7.46
CA ASP A 59 5.59 11.58 7.93
C ASP A 59 6.21 12.30 6.73
N THR A 60 5.72 13.49 6.43
CA THR A 60 6.20 14.29 5.29
C THR A 60 7.62 14.79 5.49
N ALA A 61 8.07 15.00 6.74
CA ALA A 61 9.40 15.51 7.04
C ALA A 61 10.48 14.43 6.80
N ASP A 62 10.14 13.17 7.05
CA ASP A 62 11.01 12.01 6.79
C ASP A 62 10.73 11.34 5.43
N GLY A 63 9.96 11.99 4.56
CA GLY A 63 9.69 11.52 3.20
C GLY A 63 8.73 10.32 3.09
N LEU A 64 8.04 9.94 4.17
CA LEU A 64 6.98 8.91 4.17
C LEU A 64 5.67 9.51 3.64
N VAL A 65 5.64 9.75 2.33
CA VAL A 65 4.54 10.41 1.61
C VAL A 65 3.83 9.46 0.65
N ASN A 66 2.58 9.77 0.30
CA ASN A 66 1.83 9.01 -0.68
C ASN A 66 2.62 8.85 -1.99
N GLY A 67 2.74 7.62 -2.48
CA GLY A 67 3.45 7.26 -3.70
C GLY A 67 4.81 6.63 -3.47
N VAL A 68 5.41 6.73 -2.28
CA VAL A 68 6.68 6.05 -2.02
C VAL A 68 6.50 4.54 -2.08
N MET A 69 7.41 3.87 -2.78
CA MET A 69 7.38 2.43 -3.00
C MET A 69 8.47 1.72 -2.22
N GLY A 70 8.20 0.47 -1.91
CA GLY A 70 9.13 -0.40 -1.23
C GLY A 70 8.75 -1.85 -1.33
N THR A 71 9.52 -2.68 -0.65
CA THR A 71 9.35 -4.12 -0.59
C THR A 71 9.07 -4.54 0.85
N VAL A 72 8.02 -5.34 1.06
CA VAL A 72 7.72 -5.91 2.37
C VAL A 72 8.83 -6.90 2.73
N ILE A 73 9.50 -6.69 3.85
CA ILE A 73 10.58 -7.55 4.32
C ILE A 73 10.08 -8.51 5.40
N SER A 74 9.21 -8.04 6.30
CA SER A 74 8.65 -8.88 7.36
C SER A 74 7.35 -8.31 7.92
N ILE A 75 6.45 -9.19 8.35
CA ILE A 75 5.16 -8.86 8.99
C ILE A 75 5.20 -9.39 10.42
N LYS A 76 5.15 -8.50 11.41
CA LYS A 76 5.29 -8.85 12.84
C LYS A 76 3.93 -9.07 13.52
N ASP A 77 3.85 -10.10 14.35
CA ASP A 77 2.69 -10.43 15.20
C ASP A 77 1.40 -10.63 14.39
N PHE A 78 1.52 -11.26 13.20
CA PHE A 78 0.34 -11.61 12.40
C PHE A 78 -0.48 -12.68 13.10
N SER A 79 -1.78 -12.44 13.24
CA SER A 79 -2.74 -13.46 13.62
C SER A 79 -4.03 -13.33 12.80
N PRO A 80 -4.73 -14.44 12.55
CA PRO A 80 -6.02 -14.40 11.89
C PRO A 80 -6.97 -13.48 12.66
N ASN A 81 -7.70 -12.62 11.94
CA ASN A 81 -8.67 -11.65 12.49
C ASN A 81 -8.09 -10.50 13.34
N SER A 82 -6.77 -10.27 13.32
CA SER A 82 -6.19 -9.08 13.94
C SER A 82 -5.18 -8.38 13.04
N LEU A 83 -5.00 -7.08 13.25
CA LEU A 83 -3.99 -6.31 12.54
C LEU A 83 -2.60 -6.65 13.11
N PRO A 84 -1.62 -6.97 12.25
CA PRO A 84 -0.22 -7.01 12.62
C PRO A 84 0.21 -5.77 13.40
N SER A 85 1.15 -5.94 14.33
CA SER A 85 1.66 -4.82 15.12
C SER A 85 2.51 -3.87 14.29
N THR A 86 3.29 -4.41 13.34
CA THR A 86 4.22 -3.66 12.50
C THR A 86 4.51 -4.41 11.21
N ILE A 87 4.53 -3.69 10.08
CA ILE A 87 5.04 -4.20 8.81
C ILE A 87 6.37 -3.49 8.52
N TYR A 88 7.42 -4.28 8.31
CA TYR A 88 8.75 -3.77 7.96
C TYR A 88 8.89 -3.67 6.44
N ILE A 89 9.17 -2.47 5.96
CA ILE A 89 9.33 -2.17 4.53
C ILE A 89 10.72 -1.63 4.28
N HIS A 90 11.37 -2.17 3.27
CA HIS A 90 12.56 -1.56 2.68
C HIS A 90 12.10 -0.65 1.52
N PHE A 91 12.19 0.66 1.71
CA PHE A 91 11.83 1.64 0.69
C PHE A 91 12.92 1.76 -0.37
N ASP A 92 12.52 2.02 -1.61
CA ASP A 92 13.45 2.10 -2.75
C ASP A 92 14.42 3.28 -2.62
N ASN A 93 13.95 4.37 -2.01
CA ASN A 93 14.79 5.52 -1.69
C ASN A 93 15.28 5.43 -0.24
N GLU A 94 16.60 5.29 -0.07
CA GLU A 94 17.23 5.16 1.25
C GLU A 94 17.06 6.38 2.15
N ARG A 95 16.68 7.55 1.62
CA ARG A 95 16.39 8.75 2.40
C ARG A 95 15.02 8.68 3.08
N VAL A 96 14.08 7.90 2.54
CA VAL A 96 12.72 7.77 3.07
C VAL A 96 12.73 7.01 4.38
N GLY A 97 12.11 7.57 5.41
CA GLY A 97 12.00 6.94 6.73
C GLY A 97 13.36 6.80 7.43
N ARG A 98 14.34 7.66 7.14
CA ARG A 98 15.70 7.56 7.71
C ARG A 98 15.71 7.88 9.21
N ASN A 99 14.82 8.77 9.64
CA ASN A 99 14.65 9.15 11.04
C ASN A 99 13.42 8.50 11.69
N ALA A 100 12.82 7.51 11.03
CA ALA A 100 11.62 6.84 11.51
C ALA A 100 11.85 6.23 12.90
N LYS A 101 10.85 6.37 13.77
CA LYS A 101 10.92 5.92 15.17
C LYS A 101 11.08 4.41 15.31
N VAL A 102 10.63 3.65 14.31
CA VAL A 102 10.70 2.19 14.28
C VAL A 102 11.53 1.78 13.07
N GLN A 103 12.76 1.34 13.30
CA GLN A 103 13.67 0.87 12.26
C GLN A 103 14.37 -0.41 12.71
N LYS A 104 14.67 -1.28 11.74
CA LYS A 104 15.44 -2.50 11.96
C LYS A 104 16.25 -2.84 10.72
N ILE A 105 17.43 -3.42 10.91
CA ILE A 105 18.17 -4.07 9.83
C ILE A 105 17.73 -5.53 9.78
N ILE A 106 17.18 -5.96 8.64
CA ILE A 106 16.72 -7.33 8.41
C ILE A 106 17.38 -7.81 7.12
N SER A 107 18.12 -8.93 7.19
CA SER A 107 18.85 -9.50 6.03
C SER A 107 19.75 -8.47 5.32
N GLY A 108 20.44 -7.62 6.10
CA GLY A 108 21.32 -6.57 5.60
C GLY A 108 20.62 -5.33 5.02
N LYS A 109 19.27 -5.30 4.97
CA LYS A 109 18.50 -4.16 4.44
C LYS A 109 17.95 -3.30 5.56
N ARG A 110 18.06 -1.97 5.42
CA ARG A 110 17.40 -1.01 6.32
C ARG A 110 15.89 -1.04 6.08
N CYS A 111 15.14 -1.34 7.12
CA CYS A 111 13.69 -1.45 7.08
C CYS A 111 13.04 -0.45 8.01
N VAL A 112 11.96 0.17 7.55
CA VAL A 112 11.10 1.08 8.31
C VAL A 112 9.87 0.31 8.75
N GLY A 113 9.55 0.37 10.04
CA GLY A 113 8.37 -0.25 10.61
C GLY A 113 7.16 0.67 10.52
N LEU A 114 6.18 0.29 9.69
CA LEU A 114 4.88 0.96 9.64
C LEU A 114 3.93 0.33 10.65
N LYS A 115 3.08 1.17 11.25
CA LYS A 115 1.97 0.75 12.12
C LYS A 115 0.64 1.00 11.40
N PRO A 116 -0.47 0.37 11.82
CA PRO A 116 -1.78 0.68 11.25
C PRO A 116 -2.16 2.14 11.50
N SER A 117 -2.61 2.82 10.45
CA SER A 117 -3.14 4.18 10.48
C SER A 117 -4.64 4.14 10.73
N SER A 118 -5.19 5.21 11.30
CA SER A 118 -6.64 5.37 11.47
C SER A 118 -7.17 6.48 10.56
N GLU A 119 -8.38 6.31 10.06
CA GLU A 119 -9.09 7.28 9.21
C GLU A 119 -10.57 7.32 9.58
N ASP A 120 -11.11 8.52 9.82
CA ASP A 120 -12.55 8.71 9.98
C ASP A 120 -13.23 8.53 8.63
N ILE A 121 -14.29 7.72 8.59
CA ILE A 121 -15.16 7.54 7.44
C ILE A 121 -16.32 8.54 7.57
N PRO A 122 -16.35 9.60 6.73
CA PRO A 122 -17.38 10.61 6.79
C PRO A 122 -18.78 9.99 6.68
N LEU A 123 -19.76 10.61 7.33
CA LEU A 123 -21.18 10.25 7.28
C LEU A 123 -21.58 8.92 7.95
N SER A 124 -20.62 8.07 8.32
CA SER A 124 -20.89 6.77 8.99
C SER A 124 -20.52 6.74 10.47
N ASN A 125 -19.93 7.82 11.00
CA ASN A 125 -19.36 7.90 12.37
C ASN A 125 -18.49 6.66 12.66
N CYS A 126 -17.70 6.26 11.67
CA CYS A 126 -16.93 5.02 11.69
C CYS A 126 -15.46 5.40 11.55
N VAL A 127 -14.57 4.73 12.28
CA VAL A 127 -13.12 4.89 12.16
C VAL A 127 -12.57 3.60 11.60
N ARG A 128 -11.90 3.66 10.46
CA ARG A 128 -11.18 2.52 9.89
C ARG A 128 -9.74 2.53 10.36
N LYS A 129 -9.26 1.37 10.78
CA LYS A 129 -7.86 1.13 11.10
C LYS A 129 -7.29 0.09 10.15
N GLN A 130 -6.23 0.47 9.44
CA GLN A 130 -5.53 -0.39 8.46
C GLN A 130 -4.16 0.19 8.14
N PHE A 131 -3.27 -0.62 7.57
CA PHE A 131 -2.02 -0.13 6.98
C PHE A 131 -2.29 0.76 5.75
N PRO A 132 -1.62 1.92 5.62
CA PRO A 132 -1.76 2.82 4.48
C PRO A 132 -0.97 2.30 3.27
N LEU A 133 -1.19 1.05 2.86
CA LEU A 133 -0.44 0.37 1.81
C LEU A 133 -1.37 -0.19 0.74
N LYS A 134 -0.85 -0.29 -0.47
CA LYS A 134 -1.43 -1.10 -1.55
C LYS A 134 -0.34 -1.90 -2.26
N LEU A 135 -0.71 -3.03 -2.86
CA LEU A 135 0.18 -3.76 -3.76
C LEU A 135 0.57 -2.87 -4.96
N ALA A 136 1.85 -2.89 -5.32
CA ALA A 136 2.45 -2.02 -6.32
C ALA A 136 3.26 -2.79 -7.37
N TRP A 137 2.79 -3.98 -7.75
CA TRP A 137 3.38 -4.76 -8.85
C TRP A 137 3.12 -4.13 -10.21
N ALA A 138 2.00 -3.43 -10.36
CA ALA A 138 1.68 -2.62 -11.52
C ALA A 138 1.29 -1.21 -11.03
N CYS A 139 1.79 -0.20 -11.72
CA CYS A 139 1.47 1.19 -11.46
C CYS A 139 1.27 1.91 -12.80
N THR A 140 0.49 3.00 -12.78
CA THR A 140 0.26 3.79 -13.98
C THR A 140 1.51 4.59 -14.34
N ILE A 141 1.68 4.90 -15.63
CA ILE A 141 2.82 5.68 -16.15
C ILE A 141 2.99 7.01 -15.39
N HIS A 142 1.90 7.71 -15.13
CA HIS A 142 1.90 8.96 -14.36
C HIS A 142 2.42 8.81 -12.92
N LYS A 143 2.37 7.62 -12.32
CA LYS A 143 2.86 7.35 -10.96
C LYS A 143 4.34 6.97 -10.91
N VAL A 144 4.95 6.68 -12.06
CA VAL A 144 6.39 6.38 -12.17
C VAL A 144 7.18 7.47 -12.88
N GLN A 145 6.54 8.59 -13.22
CA GLN A 145 7.21 9.70 -13.88
C GLN A 145 8.37 10.23 -13.01
N GLY A 146 9.58 10.21 -13.57
CA GLY A 146 10.80 10.63 -12.86
C GLY A 146 11.42 9.55 -11.96
N LEU A 147 10.88 8.33 -11.94
CA LEU A 147 11.54 7.18 -11.32
C LEU A 147 12.52 6.54 -12.30
N THR A 148 13.70 6.19 -11.79
CA THR A 148 14.66 5.32 -12.48
C THR A 148 14.44 3.90 -11.98
N VAL A 149 14.12 2.98 -12.88
CA VAL A 149 13.95 1.55 -12.60
C VAL A 149 14.91 0.74 -13.46
N GLU A 150 15.53 -0.29 -12.89
CA GLU A 150 16.48 -1.16 -13.62
C GLU A 150 15.76 -2.01 -14.67
N GLU A 151 14.58 -2.52 -14.31
CA GLU A 151 13.74 -3.35 -15.17
C GLU A 151 12.27 -2.92 -15.04
N CYS A 152 11.54 -2.88 -16.15
CA CYS A 152 10.10 -2.65 -16.14
C CYS A 152 9.40 -3.50 -17.21
N VAL A 153 8.16 -3.89 -16.91
CA VAL A 153 7.25 -4.51 -17.89
C VAL A 153 6.14 -3.51 -18.15
N VAL A 154 5.97 -3.13 -19.42
CA VAL A 154 4.99 -2.12 -19.84
C VAL A 154 3.96 -2.78 -20.75
N ASP A 155 2.67 -2.63 -20.43
CA ASP A 155 1.57 -3.02 -21.31
C ASP A 155 1.17 -1.83 -22.19
N LEU A 156 1.51 -1.90 -23.48
CA LEU A 156 1.24 -0.86 -24.49
C LEU A 156 0.13 -1.25 -25.48
N ASN A 157 -0.64 -2.31 -25.20
CA ASN A 157 -1.58 -2.91 -26.16
C ASN A 157 -2.67 -1.95 -26.69
N LYS A 158 -2.92 -0.82 -26.01
CA LYS A 158 -3.94 0.20 -26.41
C LYS A 158 -3.35 1.56 -26.81
N CYS A 159 -2.03 1.70 -26.85
CA CYS A 159 -1.37 2.99 -27.12
C CYS A 159 -1.17 3.28 -28.62
N PHE A 160 -1.16 2.25 -29.46
CA PHE A 160 -0.88 2.39 -30.90
C PHE A 160 -2.05 1.88 -31.73
N TYR A 161 -2.77 2.80 -32.37
CA TYR A 161 -3.62 2.49 -33.53
C TYR A 161 -2.80 2.74 -34.80
N ILE A 162 -2.60 1.70 -35.59
CA ILE A 162 -1.94 1.83 -36.89
C ILE A 162 -2.88 2.59 -37.84
N TRP A 163 -2.53 3.83 -38.18
CA TRP A 163 -3.20 4.57 -39.26
C TRP A 163 -2.65 4.12 -40.61
N LEU A 164 -2.95 2.88 -41.01
CA LEU A 164 -2.80 2.43 -42.39
C LEU A 164 -4.19 2.31 -43.02
N LYS A 165 -4.80 3.46 -43.32
CA LYS A 165 -5.93 3.53 -44.24
C LYS A 165 -5.57 4.41 -45.44
N HIS A 166 -5.31 3.73 -46.54
CA HIS A 166 -5.40 4.17 -47.95
C HIS A 166 -4.80 5.53 -48.33
N ARG A 167 -3.59 5.47 -48.87
CA ARG A 167 -3.19 6.33 -50.00
C ARG A 167 -2.52 5.48 -51.06
N LEU A 168 -3.28 5.08 -52.08
CA LEU A 168 -2.79 4.97 -53.45
C LEU A 168 -4.01 5.07 -54.40
N PRO A 169 -4.10 6.12 -55.22
CA PRO A 169 -4.98 6.16 -56.38
C PRO A 169 -4.22 5.61 -57.61
N LEU A 170 -4.79 4.63 -58.29
CA LEU A 170 -4.67 4.41 -59.74
C LEU A 170 -6.02 3.87 -60.24
#